data_AF-A0A5E4QEL3-F1
#
_entry.id   AF-A0A5E4QEL3-F1
#
_cell.length_a   1.000
_cell.length_b   1.000
_cell.length_c   1.000
_cell.angle_alpha   90.00
_cell.angle_beta   90.00
_cell.angle_gamma   90.00
#
_symmetry.space_group_name_H-M   'P 1'
#
loop_
_entity.id
_entity.type
_entity.pdbx_description
1 polymer ?
#
loop_
_entity_poly.entity_id
_entity_poly.type
_entity_poly.pdbx_seq_one_letter_code
_entity_poly.pdbx_strand_id
1 'polypeptide(L)'
;MALLQLPKVLIEHIFSFLSYEEIARIRAVSREIDKICQGLLNRGFLQLEERRIRVLNKIDSLLPSSDRERMEHPLSTVHMVVMLCGMTICILGVTYNKFIHKNKCCFIPGKLLDLIRRFLDMAESEKVDAGPLMKLSAELKNSSRIARDHFYNSVARFGCFRCMRPLPSIRWCLQTENNI
;
A
#
# COMPACT_ATOMS: atom_id res chain seq x y z
N MET A 1 -10.44 -10.62 -27.88
CA MET A 1 -9.73 -10.19 -26.66
C MET A 1 -8.23 -10.37 -26.87
N ALA A 2 -7.53 -9.36 -27.40
CA ALA A 2 -6.12 -9.50 -27.82
C ALA A 2 -5.12 -9.49 -26.65
N LEU A 3 -5.38 -8.73 -25.57
CA LEU A 3 -4.45 -8.60 -24.44
C LEU A 3 -4.26 -9.92 -23.67
N LEU A 4 -5.33 -10.71 -23.51
CA LEU A 4 -5.30 -11.99 -22.79
C LEU A 4 -4.62 -13.13 -23.59
N GLN A 5 -4.29 -12.88 -24.86
CA GLN A 5 -3.50 -13.82 -25.66
C GLN A 5 -2.00 -13.71 -25.35
N LEU A 6 -1.57 -12.64 -24.68
CA LEU A 6 -0.19 -12.50 -24.22
C LEU A 6 0.08 -13.46 -23.05
N PRO A 7 1.30 -14.03 -22.97
CA PRO A 7 1.76 -14.71 -21.78
C PRO A 7 1.60 -13.83 -20.53
N LYS A 8 1.16 -14.44 -19.42
CA LYS A 8 0.91 -13.76 -18.15
C LYS A 8 2.06 -12.84 -17.73
N VAL A 9 3.30 -13.25 -17.94
CA VAL A 9 4.51 -12.48 -17.59
C VAL A 9 4.56 -11.13 -18.33
N LEU A 10 4.16 -11.08 -19.60
CA LEU A 10 4.12 -9.83 -20.37
C LEU A 10 3.01 -8.90 -19.86
N ILE A 11 1.85 -9.46 -19.50
CA ILE A 11 0.74 -8.68 -18.92
C ILE A 11 1.17 -8.09 -17.58
N GLU A 12 1.80 -8.90 -16.72
CA GLU A 12 2.35 -8.43 -15.44
C GLU A 12 3.42 -7.35 -15.64
N HIS A 13 4.26 -7.48 -16.67
CA HIS A 13 5.26 -6.47 -17.01
C HIS A 13 4.62 -5.16 -17.49
N ILE A 14 3.59 -5.21 -18.35
CA ILE A 14 2.83 -4.02 -18.76
C ILE A 14 2.22 -3.34 -17.52
N PHE A 15 1.62 -4.11 -16.61
CA PHE A 15 1.03 -3.56 -15.39
C PHE A 15 2.06 -3.05 -14.39
N SER A 16 3.34 -3.42 -14.50
CA SER A 16 4.39 -2.91 -13.62
C SER A 16 4.67 -1.41 -13.81
N PHE A 17 4.25 -0.83 -14.94
CA PHE A 17 4.33 0.61 -15.19
C PHE A 17 3.18 1.41 -14.55
N LEU A 18 2.19 0.72 -13.99
CA LEU A 18 1.02 1.34 -13.36
C LEU A 18 1.23 1.48 -11.85
N SER A 19 0.53 2.45 -11.26
CA SER A 19 0.40 2.56 -9.82
C SER A 19 -0.41 1.40 -9.24
N TYR A 20 -0.20 1.09 -7.96
CA TYR A 20 -0.97 0.04 -7.31
C TYR A 20 -2.46 0.40 -7.23
N GLU A 21 -2.80 1.69 -7.14
CA GLU A 21 -4.16 2.19 -7.22
C GLU A 21 -4.81 1.89 -8.59
N GLU A 22 -4.08 2.10 -9.69
CA GLU A 22 -4.56 1.75 -11.03
C GLU A 22 -4.73 0.23 -11.19
N ILE A 23 -3.75 -0.55 -10.73
CA ILE A 23 -3.84 -2.01 -10.70
C ILE A 23 -5.08 -2.47 -9.93
N ALA A 24 -5.37 -1.86 -8.78
CA ALA A 24 -6.55 -2.15 -7.99
C ALA A 24 -7.86 -1.83 -8.72
N ARG A 25 -7.91 -0.74 -9.51
CA ARG A 25 -9.06 -0.37 -10.34
C ARG A 25 -9.27 -1.34 -11.51
N ILE A 26 -8.19 -1.75 -12.19
CA ILE A 26 -8.21 -2.64 -13.37
C ILE A 26 -8.79 -4.03 -13.06
N ARG A 27 -8.80 -4.45 -11.79
CA ARG A 27 -9.42 -5.71 -11.33
C ARG A 27 -10.89 -5.87 -11.73
N ALA A 28 -11.61 -4.78 -11.93
CA ALA A 28 -13.02 -4.82 -12.34
C ALA A 28 -13.23 -5.19 -13.82
N VAL A 29 -12.17 -5.25 -14.64
CA VAL A 29 -12.26 -5.44 -16.10
C VAL A 29 -12.64 -6.88 -16.48
N SER A 30 -11.93 -7.88 -15.94
CA SER A 30 -12.23 -9.30 -16.21
C SER A 30 -11.78 -10.22 -15.07
N ARG A 31 -12.28 -11.46 -15.05
CA ARG A 31 -11.89 -12.46 -14.04
C ARG A 31 -10.42 -12.89 -14.15
N GLU A 32 -9.88 -12.98 -15.37
CA GLU A 32 -8.46 -13.30 -15.54
C GLU A 32 -7.57 -12.13 -15.12
N ILE A 33 -7.95 -10.91 -15.47
CA ILE A 33 -7.23 -9.69 -15.07
C ILE A 33 -7.26 -9.53 -13.55
N ASP A 34 -8.42 -9.77 -12.91
CA ASP A 34 -8.54 -9.75 -11.45
C ASP A 34 -7.51 -10.68 -10.81
N LYS A 35 -7.41 -11.94 -11.26
CA LYS A 35 -6.42 -12.89 -10.73
C LYS A 35 -4.97 -12.40 -10.87
N ILE A 36 -4.63 -11.77 -12.00
CA ILE A 36 -3.29 -11.22 -12.24
C ILE A 36 -3.02 -10.06 -11.28
N CYS A 37 -3.92 -9.09 -11.21
CA CYS A 37 -3.81 -7.92 -10.35
C CYS A 37 -3.80 -8.27 -8.86
N GLN A 38 -4.56 -9.28 -8.42
CA GLN A 38 -4.50 -9.80 -7.06
C GLN A 38 -3.08 -10.30 -6.71
N GLY A 39 -2.47 -11.04 -7.64
CA GLY A 39 -1.08 -11.49 -7.50
C GLY A 39 -0.10 -10.32 -7.38
N LEU A 40 -0.23 -9.32 -8.25
CA LEU A 40 0.62 -8.11 -8.23
C LEU A 40 0.49 -7.32 -6.92
N LEU A 41 -0.74 -7.10 -6.43
CA LEU A 41 -0.98 -6.35 -5.19
C LEU A 41 -0.44 -7.09 -3.95
N ASN A 42 -0.68 -8.39 -3.87
CA ASN A 42 -0.17 -9.21 -2.76
C ASN A 42 1.37 -9.25 -2.76
N ARG A 43 2.00 -9.42 -3.94
CA ARG A 43 3.47 -9.38 -4.05
C ARG A 43 4.03 -8.00 -3.74
N GLY A 44 3.39 -6.94 -4.24
CA GLY A 44 3.81 -5.56 -3.97
C GLY A 44 3.79 -5.22 -2.49
N PHE A 45 2.78 -5.69 -1.74
CA PHE A 45 2.72 -5.54 -0.29
C PHE A 45 3.95 -6.17 0.40
N LEU A 46 4.30 -7.41 0.06
CA LEU A 46 5.47 -8.11 0.61
C LEU A 46 6.79 -7.43 0.22
N GLN A 47 6.94 -7.03 -1.04
CA GLN A 47 8.15 -6.37 -1.54
C GLN A 47 8.38 -5.00 -0.87
N LEU A 48 7.32 -4.23 -0.64
CA LEU A 48 7.41 -2.97 0.09
C LEU A 48 7.76 -3.19 1.56
N GLU A 49 7.28 -4.28 2.16
CA GLU A 49 7.66 -4.67 3.51
C GLU A 49 9.16 -4.94 3.64
N GLU A 50 9.70 -5.77 2.74
CA GLU A 50 11.12 -6.09 2.69
C GLU A 50 11.98 -4.84 2.39
N ARG A 51 11.55 -3.99 1.45
CA ARG A 51 12.24 -2.73 1.14
C ARG A 51 12.29 -1.81 2.35
N ARG A 52 11.16 -1.64 3.05
CA ARG A 52 11.11 -0.86 4.28
C ARG A 52 12.10 -1.37 5.33
N ILE A 53 12.22 -2.68 5.54
CA ILE A 53 13.18 -3.25 6.50
C ILE A 53 14.62 -2.86 6.12
N ARG A 54 14.98 -2.95 4.83
CA ARG A 54 16.30 -2.53 4.36
C ARG A 54 16.57 -1.03 4.60
N VAL A 55 15.59 -0.19 4.31
CA VAL A 55 15.67 1.27 4.53
C VAL A 55 15.82 1.57 6.02
N LEU A 56 15.05 0.92 6.88
CA LEU A 56 15.11 1.10 8.33
C LEU A 56 16.50 0.74 8.87
N ASN A 57 17.02 -0.45 8.53
CA ASN A 57 18.35 -0.88 8.98
C ASN A 57 19.45 0.08 8.52
N LYS A 58 19.34 0.64 7.31
CA LYS A 58 20.28 1.67 6.81
C LYS A 58 20.19 2.93 7.66
N ILE A 59 18.98 3.43 7.95
CA ILE A 59 18.79 4.63 8.77
C ILE A 59 19.30 4.38 10.20
N ASP A 60 18.98 3.23 10.81
CA ASP A 60 19.41 2.88 12.16
C ASP A 60 20.93 2.84 12.28
N SER A 61 21.65 2.39 11.25
CA SER A 61 23.11 2.40 11.22
C SER A 61 23.74 3.79 11.18
N LEU A 62 22.97 4.81 10.77
CA LEU A 62 23.40 6.21 10.68
C LEU A 62 22.96 7.05 11.89
N LEU A 63 22.08 6.50 12.74
CA LEU A 63 21.57 7.20 13.92
C LEU A 63 22.48 6.99 15.13
N PRO A 64 22.61 8.00 16.01
CA PRO A 64 23.30 7.85 17.27
C PRO A 64 22.55 6.86 18.20
N SER A 65 23.30 6.19 19.06
CA SER A 65 22.74 5.27 20.06
C SER A 65 21.97 6.00 21.16
N SER A 66 22.34 7.25 21.46
CA SER A 66 21.66 8.09 22.46
C SER A 66 20.30 8.57 21.94
N ASP A 67 19.25 8.33 22.72
CA ASP A 67 17.89 8.76 22.36
C ASP A 67 17.77 10.28 22.21
N ARG A 68 18.47 11.04 23.06
CA ARG A 68 18.45 12.51 22.99
C ARG A 68 19.06 13.02 21.69
N GLU A 69 20.23 12.52 21.33
CA GLU A 69 20.92 12.89 20.09
C GLU A 69 20.13 12.43 18.86
N ARG A 70 19.44 11.27 18.97
CA ARG A 70 18.56 10.78 17.92
C ARG A 70 17.40 11.73 17.65
N MET A 71 16.80 12.32 18.69
CA MET A 71 15.68 13.25 18.52
C MET A 71 16.09 14.54 17.80
N GLU A 72 17.32 14.99 18.02
CA GLU A 72 17.88 16.20 17.39
C GLU A 72 18.49 15.92 16.00
N HIS A 73 18.63 14.65 15.61
CA HIS A 73 19.27 14.25 14.37
C HIS A 73 18.41 14.56 13.12
N PRO A 74 18.98 15.03 12.00
CA PRO A 74 18.24 15.31 10.77
C PRO A 74 17.43 14.11 10.21
N LEU A 75 17.91 12.89 10.45
CA LEU A 75 17.22 11.66 10.03
C LEU A 75 16.08 11.22 10.97
N SER A 76 15.88 11.89 12.11
CA SER A 76 14.87 11.52 13.11
C SER A 76 13.45 11.46 12.52
N THR A 77 13.09 12.47 11.71
CA THR A 77 11.77 12.52 11.05
C THR A 77 11.63 11.40 10.03
N VAL A 78 12.69 11.08 9.28
CA VAL A 78 12.71 10.00 8.29
C VAL A 78 12.52 8.64 8.98
N HIS A 79 13.29 8.40 10.03
CA HIS A 79 13.17 7.20 10.87
C HIS A 79 11.76 7.03 11.43
N MET A 80 11.18 8.08 12.04
CA MET A 80 9.82 8.05 12.59
C MET A 80 8.79 7.64 11.54
N VAL A 81 8.93 8.15 10.31
CA VAL A 81 7.98 7.88 9.23
C VAL A 81 8.16 6.49 8.64
N VAL A 82 9.40 5.99 8.54
CA VAL A 82 9.66 4.59 8.15
C VAL A 82 9.09 3.63 9.19
N MET A 83 9.21 3.95 10.48
CA MET A 83 8.57 3.20 11.57
C MET A 83 7.04 3.23 11.46
N LEU A 84 6.44 4.37 11.14
CA LEU A 84 4.99 4.48 10.88
C LEU A 84 4.56 3.60 9.70
N CYS A 85 5.34 3.54 8.61
CA CYS A 85 5.09 2.62 7.50
C CYS A 85 5.14 1.16 7.99
N GLY A 86 6.10 0.84 8.87
CA GLY A 86 6.20 -0.45 9.56
C GLY A 86 4.93 -0.84 10.31
N MET A 87 4.48 0.02 11.21
CA MET A 87 3.26 -0.18 11.99
C MET A 87 2.03 -0.32 11.09
N THR A 88 1.94 0.51 10.05
CA THR A 88 0.84 0.49 9.08
C THR A 88 0.80 -0.85 8.34
N ILE A 89 1.92 -1.30 7.77
CA ILE A 89 2.04 -2.61 7.11
C ILE A 89 1.64 -3.73 8.06
N CYS A 90 2.15 -3.72 9.30
CA CYS A 90 1.82 -4.74 10.30
C CYS A 90 0.31 -4.79 10.60
N ILE A 91 -0.33 -3.64 10.87
CA ILE A 91 -1.76 -3.55 11.15
C ILE A 91 -2.58 -4.08 9.96
N LEU A 92 -2.22 -3.71 8.73
CA LEU A 92 -2.91 -4.18 7.53
C LEU A 92 -2.69 -5.68 7.34
N GLY A 93 -1.47 -6.17 7.54
CA GLY A 93 -1.14 -7.59 7.49
C GLY A 93 -2.01 -8.40 8.46
N VAL A 94 -2.09 -7.97 9.72
CA VAL A 94 -2.98 -8.61 10.72
C VAL A 94 -4.45 -8.54 10.30
N THR A 95 -4.88 -7.42 9.70
CA THR A 95 -6.27 -7.21 9.25
C THR A 95 -6.64 -8.15 8.08
N TYR A 96 -5.79 -8.22 7.05
CA TYR A 96 -6.13 -8.88 5.79
C TYR A 96 -5.60 -10.31 5.66
N ASN A 97 -4.42 -10.64 6.21
CA ASN A 97 -3.73 -11.91 5.93
C ASN A 97 -4.59 -13.13 6.27
N LYS A 98 -5.34 -13.10 7.37
CA LYS A 98 -6.27 -14.18 7.74
C LYS A 98 -7.28 -14.49 6.64
N PHE A 99 -7.73 -13.48 5.90
CA PHE A 99 -8.69 -13.62 4.81
C PHE A 99 -8.01 -13.92 3.48
N ILE A 100 -6.81 -13.38 3.26
CA ILE A 100 -5.96 -13.68 2.10
C ILE A 100 -5.59 -15.17 2.09
N HIS A 101 -5.08 -15.72 3.21
CA HIS A 101 -4.72 -17.13 3.32
C HIS A 101 -5.90 -18.08 3.14
N LYS A 102 -7.12 -17.62 3.45
CA LYS A 102 -8.35 -18.39 3.25
C LYS A 102 -8.97 -18.20 1.86
N ASN A 103 -8.27 -17.52 0.93
CA ASN A 103 -8.78 -17.11 -0.38
C ASN A 103 -10.14 -16.37 -0.31
N LYS A 104 -10.40 -15.66 0.79
CA LYS A 104 -11.63 -14.88 0.99
C LYS A 104 -11.51 -13.44 0.48
N CYS A 105 -10.29 -12.90 0.38
CA CYS A 105 -10.01 -11.62 -0.27
C CYS A 105 -8.54 -11.57 -0.72
N CYS A 106 -8.14 -10.52 -1.42
CA CYS A 106 -6.73 -10.15 -1.63
C CYS A 106 -6.44 -8.83 -0.91
N PHE A 107 -5.20 -8.33 -0.98
CA PHE A 107 -4.91 -6.95 -0.62
C PHE A 107 -5.59 -6.00 -1.63
N ILE A 108 -6.33 -4.99 -1.13
CA ILE A 108 -7.17 -4.11 -1.96
C ILE A 108 -6.73 -2.64 -1.97
N PRO A 109 -6.18 -2.04 -0.88
CA PRO A 109 -5.93 -0.60 -0.88
C PRO A 109 -4.66 -0.25 -1.66
N GLY A 110 -4.73 -0.27 -3.00
CA GLY A 110 -3.61 0.04 -3.90
C GLY A 110 -3.00 1.42 -3.62
N LYS A 111 -3.83 2.43 -3.39
CA LYS A 111 -3.39 3.78 -2.97
C LYS A 111 -2.48 3.74 -1.74
N LEU A 112 -2.70 2.82 -0.81
CA LEU A 112 -1.87 2.68 0.39
C LEU A 112 -0.48 2.12 0.08
N LEU A 113 -0.38 1.19 -0.87
CA LEU A 113 0.91 0.72 -1.38
C LEU A 113 1.65 1.85 -2.11
N ASP A 114 0.94 2.68 -2.87
CA ASP A 114 1.54 3.83 -3.55
C ASP A 114 2.07 4.86 -2.55
N LEU A 115 1.32 5.15 -1.48
CA LEU A 115 1.79 6.03 -0.40
C LEU A 115 3.04 5.47 0.27
N ILE A 116 3.04 4.19 0.65
CA ILE A 116 4.20 3.50 1.23
C ILE A 116 5.39 3.57 0.28
N ARG A 117 5.20 3.27 -1.01
CA ARG A 117 6.25 3.36 -2.02
C ARG A 117 6.86 4.76 -2.08
N ARG A 118 6.03 5.80 -2.15
CA ARG A 118 6.48 7.20 -2.17
C ARG A 118 7.29 7.57 -0.92
N PHE A 119 6.92 7.06 0.27
CA PHE A 119 7.74 7.26 1.46
C PHE A 119 9.12 6.64 1.33
N LEU A 120 9.19 5.39 0.87
CA LEU A 120 10.47 4.70 0.74
C LEU A 120 11.34 5.38 -0.31
N ASP A 121 10.75 5.86 -1.41
CA ASP A 121 11.46 6.65 -2.42
C ASP A 121 12.02 7.96 -1.83
N MET A 122 11.25 8.66 -1.00
CA MET A 122 11.73 9.87 -0.32
C MET A 122 12.78 9.56 0.76
N ALA A 123 12.62 8.48 1.52
CA ALA A 123 13.55 8.10 2.59
C ALA A 123 14.91 7.63 2.06
N GLU A 124 14.95 7.14 0.81
CA GLU A 124 16.18 6.76 0.13
C GLU A 124 16.86 7.95 -0.60
N SER A 125 16.14 9.07 -0.80
CA SER A 125 16.67 10.28 -1.41
C SER A 125 17.62 11.03 -0.46
N GLU A 126 18.67 11.64 -1.01
CA GLU A 126 19.66 12.42 -0.25
C GLU A 126 19.07 13.73 0.32
N LYS A 127 17.99 14.25 -0.27
CA LYS A 127 17.33 15.48 0.15
C LYS A 127 15.93 15.15 0.67
N VAL A 128 15.82 15.01 1.99
CA VAL A 128 14.54 14.79 2.65
C VAL A 128 14.05 16.09 3.26
N ASP A 129 12.93 16.59 2.74
CA ASP A 129 12.19 17.72 3.35
C ASP A 129 11.16 17.18 4.34
N ALA A 130 11.23 17.65 5.58
CA ALA A 130 10.34 17.24 6.67
C ALA A 130 8.88 17.62 6.41
N GLY A 131 8.60 18.73 5.70
CA GLY A 131 7.24 19.22 5.45
C GLY A 131 6.40 18.24 4.62
N PRO A 132 6.81 17.91 3.38
CA PRO A 132 6.13 16.91 2.54
C PRO A 132 6.00 15.55 3.22
N LEU A 133 7.01 15.13 3.97
CA LEU A 133 7.03 13.85 4.66
C LEU A 133 5.94 13.76 5.75
N MET A 134 5.77 14.84 6.52
CA MET A 134 4.73 14.92 7.54
C MET A 134 3.31 14.97 6.95
N LYS A 135 3.13 15.67 5.83
CA LYS A 135 1.84 15.67 5.11
C LYS A 135 1.48 14.28 4.61
N LEU A 136 2.45 13.58 4.01
CA LEU A 136 2.25 12.22 3.55
C LEU A 136 1.94 11.28 4.73
N SER A 137 2.58 11.48 5.89
CA SER A 137 2.37 10.70 7.12
C SER A 137 0.91 10.79 7.61
N ALA A 138 0.34 11.99 7.58
CA ALA A 138 -1.08 12.19 7.87
C ALA A 138 -1.98 11.48 6.86
N GLU A 139 -1.65 11.55 5.57
CA GLU A 139 -2.42 10.87 4.52
C GLU A 139 -2.39 9.34 4.66
N LEU A 140 -1.23 8.77 5.02
CA LEU A 140 -1.05 7.34 5.26
C LEU A 140 -1.94 6.85 6.40
N LYS A 141 -1.91 7.55 7.53
CA LYS A 141 -2.73 7.22 8.70
C LYS A 141 -4.22 7.26 8.37
N ASN A 142 -4.67 8.33 7.70
CA ASN A 142 -6.07 8.47 7.31
C ASN A 142 -6.49 7.36 6.32
N SER A 143 -5.69 7.12 5.29
CA SER A 143 -5.96 6.09 4.28
C SER A 143 -5.97 4.68 4.89
N SER A 144 -5.05 4.37 5.80
CA SER A 144 -5.03 3.09 6.52
C SER A 144 -6.26 2.90 7.40
N ARG A 145 -6.72 3.94 8.10
CA ARG A 145 -7.94 3.89 8.92
C ARG A 145 -9.16 3.59 8.05
N ILE A 146 -9.36 4.39 6.98
CA ILE A 146 -10.50 4.24 6.07
C ILE A 146 -10.53 2.84 5.43
N ALA A 147 -9.36 2.35 4.98
CA ALA A 147 -9.26 1.03 4.36
C ALA A 147 -9.67 -0.10 5.33
N ARG A 148 -9.27 0.01 6.59
CA ARG A 148 -9.60 -0.97 7.63
C ARG A 148 -11.08 -0.93 8.02
N ASP A 149 -11.63 0.27 8.22
CA ASP A 149 -13.04 0.44 8.58
C ASP A 149 -13.97 -0.10 7.47
N HIS A 150 -13.65 0.19 6.21
CA HIS A 150 -14.35 -0.38 5.07
C HIS A 150 -14.25 -1.91 5.05
N PHE A 151 -13.06 -2.46 5.27
CA PHE A 151 -12.88 -3.92 5.29
C PHE A 151 -13.76 -4.60 6.33
N TYR A 152 -13.80 -4.07 7.55
CA TYR A 152 -14.64 -4.63 8.60
C TYR A 152 -16.13 -4.50 8.29
N ASN A 153 -16.54 -3.35 7.74
CA ASN A 153 -17.94 -3.09 7.42
C ASN A 153 -18.44 -3.86 6.19
N SER A 154 -17.58 -4.18 5.23
CA SER A 154 -18.02 -4.81 3.97
C SER A 154 -17.66 -6.29 3.85
N VAL A 155 -16.48 -6.69 4.32
CA VAL A 155 -15.93 -8.04 4.08
C VAL A 155 -16.01 -8.91 5.33
N ALA A 156 -15.58 -8.39 6.48
CA ALA A 156 -15.52 -9.17 7.71
C ALA A 156 -16.91 -9.46 8.30
N ARG A 157 -17.83 -8.49 8.27
CA ARG A 157 -19.20 -8.63 8.84
C ARG A 157 -20.13 -9.50 8.01
N PHE A 158 -20.11 -9.40 6.68
CA PHE A 158 -21.13 -10.03 5.83
C PHE A 158 -20.70 -11.35 5.19
N GLY A 159 -19.43 -11.76 5.37
CA GLY A 159 -18.87 -12.90 4.64
C GLY A 159 -18.68 -12.59 3.16
N CYS A 160 -17.63 -13.14 2.56
CA CYS A 160 -17.31 -12.91 1.15
C CYS A 160 -18.32 -13.63 0.24
N PHE A 161 -19.42 -12.95 -0.12
CA PHE A 161 -20.32 -13.40 -1.19
C PHE A 161 -20.14 -12.62 -2.50
N ARG A 162 -19.32 -11.56 -2.53
CA ARG A 162 -19.32 -10.60 -3.65
C ARG A 162 -18.00 -9.89 -3.97
N CYS A 163 -16.84 -10.32 -3.44
CA CYS A 163 -15.54 -9.72 -3.81
C CYS A 163 -15.17 -9.87 -5.30
N MET A 164 -16.00 -10.52 -6.13
CA MET A 164 -15.85 -10.66 -7.59
C MET A 164 -16.84 -9.83 -8.43
N ARG A 165 -17.73 -9.03 -7.83
CA ARG A 165 -18.36 -7.93 -8.58
C ARG A 165 -17.65 -6.65 -8.16
N PRO A 166 -17.48 -5.66 -9.05
CA PRO A 166 -17.13 -4.32 -8.61
C PRO A 166 -18.27 -3.81 -7.72
N LEU A 167 -18.23 -4.16 -6.44
CA LEU A 167 -18.91 -3.43 -5.38
C LEU A 167 -18.29 -2.03 -5.37
N PRO A 168 -19.08 -0.99 -5.06
CA PRO A 168 -19.00 0.38 -5.59
C PRO A 168 -17.72 1.17 -5.19
N SER A 169 -16.57 0.60 -5.50
CA SER A 169 -15.24 1.21 -5.55
C SER A 169 -15.17 2.32 -6.61
N ILE A 170 -16.12 2.35 -7.55
CA ILE A 170 -16.35 3.48 -8.45
C ILE A 170 -16.74 4.74 -7.67
N ARG A 171 -17.40 4.65 -6.50
CA ARG A 171 -17.76 5.85 -5.74
C ARG A 171 -16.59 6.47 -4.99
N TRP A 172 -15.66 5.67 -4.45
CA TRP A 172 -14.56 6.24 -3.66
C TRP A 172 -13.41 6.82 -4.49
N CYS A 173 -13.11 6.29 -5.70
CA CYS A 173 -12.13 6.95 -6.58
C CYS A 173 -12.66 8.27 -7.18
N LEU A 174 -13.98 8.49 -7.24
CA LEU A 174 -14.58 9.72 -7.78
C LEU A 174 -15.01 10.74 -6.70
N GLN A 175 -14.99 10.38 -5.41
CA GLN A 175 -15.47 11.26 -4.33
C GLN A 175 -14.38 12.02 -3.58
N THR A 176 -13.10 11.83 -3.92
CA THR A 176 -12.01 12.67 -3.38
C THR A 176 -11.70 13.92 -4.20
N GLU A 177 -12.40 14.15 -5.32
CA GLU A 177 -12.21 15.34 -6.18
C GLU A 177 -13.30 16.42 -6.05
N ASN A 178 -14.35 16.22 -5.24
CA ASN A 178 -15.44 17.20 -5.07
C ASN A 178 -15.76 17.49 -3.60
N ASN A 179 -14.76 17.89 -2.82
CA ASN A 179 -14.95 18.62 -1.57
C ASN A 179 -13.79 19.60 -1.38
N ILE A 180 -13.80 20.65 -2.20
CA ILE A 180 -13.36 22.00 -1.87
C ILE A 180 -14.59 22.89 -2.06
#